data_AF-A0A939QUK1-F1
#
_entry.id   AF-A0A939QUK1-F1
#
_cell.length_a   1.000
_cell.length_b   1.000
_cell.length_c   1.000
_cell.angle_alpha   90.00
_cell.angle_beta   90.00
_cell.angle_gamma   90.00
#
_symmetry.space_group_name_H-M   'P 1'
#
loop_
_entity.id
_entity.type
_entity.pdbx_description
1 polymer ?
#
loop_
_entity_poly.entity_id
_entity_poly.type
_entity_poly.pdbx_seq_one_letter_code
_entity_poly.pdbx_strand_id
1 'polypeptide(L)'
;MAKQREVVVSLEPGLEEYVREQARQGDFGSPSDFIASVLRERFDDQKAYKELEKQLQRGLDDLDAGRVRSIDDAFDAVYVELALKHRAG
;
A
#
# COMPACT_ATOMS: atom_id res chain seq x y z
N MET A 1 22.87 7.50 4.72
CA MET A 1 21.88 7.90 5.75
C MET A 1 21.07 9.05 5.17
N ALA A 2 19.80 8.83 4.80
CA ALA A 2 18.96 9.90 4.28
C ALA A 2 18.66 10.89 5.43
N LYS A 3 18.89 12.19 5.20
CA LYS A 3 18.64 13.23 6.20
C LYS A 3 17.12 13.37 6.39
N GLN A 4 16.63 13.13 7.61
CA GLN A 4 15.23 13.42 7.95
C GLN A 4 14.94 14.91 7.69
N ARG A 5 13.78 15.19 7.10
CA ARG A 5 13.30 16.55 6.87
C ARG A 5 12.30 16.87 7.97
N GLU A 6 12.49 18.02 8.59
CA GLU A 6 11.55 18.56 9.57
C GLU A 6 10.45 19.35 8.86
N VAL A 7 9.21 19.17 9.31
CA VAL A 7 8.04 19.90 8.83
C VAL A 7 7.34 20.49 10.04
N VAL A 8 7.18 21.81 10.06
CA VAL A 8 6.45 22.53 11.10
C VAL A 8 5.02 22.79 10.62
N VAL A 9 4.04 22.41 11.43
CA VAL A 9 2.61 22.61 11.15
C VAL A 9 1.97 23.39 12.29
N SER A 10 1.02 24.26 11.96
CA SER A 10 0.17 24.92 12.94
C SER A 10 -1.12 24.15 13.09
N LEU A 11 -1.50 23.84 14.33
CA LEU A 11 -2.72 23.11 14.66
C LEU A 11 -3.70 24.07 15.34
N GLU A 12 -4.99 23.82 15.16
CA GLU A 12 -6.00 24.46 15.99
C GLU A 12 -5.88 23.98 17.44
N PRO A 13 -6.22 24.81 18.45
CA PRO A 13 -6.01 24.45 19.87
C PRO A 13 -6.65 23.12 20.28
N GLY A 14 -7.86 22.82 19.80
CA GLY A 14 -8.52 21.55 20.10
C GLY A 14 -7.82 20.34 19.48
N LEU A 15 -7.19 20.53 18.31
CA LEU A 15 -6.42 19.47 17.65
C LEU A 15 -5.07 19.25 18.34
N GLU A 16 -4.44 20.30 18.86
CA GLU A 16 -3.23 20.18 19.69
C GLU A 16 -3.50 19.33 20.94
N GLU A 17 -4.59 19.61 21.66
CA GLU A 17 -4.97 18.86 22.85
C GLU A 17 -5.25 17.39 22.52
N TYR A 18 -5.98 17.13 21.44
CA TYR A 18 -6.24 15.77 20.94
C TYR A 18 -4.95 15.02 20.64
N VAL A 19 -4.02 15.61 19.87
CA VAL A 19 -2.74 14.99 19.51
C VAL A 19 -1.92 14.67 20.77
N ARG A 20 -1.88 15.60 21.75
CA ARG A 20 -1.16 15.38 23.01
C ARG A 20 -1.74 14.22 23.79
N GLU A 21 -3.06 14.11 23.85
CA GLU A 21 -3.74 13.02 24.56
C GLU A 21 -3.54 11.68 23.86
N GLN A 22 -3.69 11.61 22.54
CA GLN A 22 -3.43 10.39 21.78
C GLN A 22 -1.97 9.93 21.87
N ALA A 23 -1.02 10.86 21.86
CA ALA A 23 0.39 10.52 22.04
C ALA A 23 0.65 9.89 23.41
N ARG A 24 0.01 10.39 24.49
CA ARG A 24 0.10 9.78 25.83
C ARG A 24 -0.57 8.41 25.88
N GLN A 25 -1.76 8.27 25.30
CA GLN A 25 -2.52 7.02 25.34
C GLN A 25 -1.88 5.90 24.53
N GLY A 26 -1.22 6.24 23.41
CA GLY A 26 -0.57 5.27 22.52
C GLY A 26 0.91 4.99 22.85
N ASP A 27 1.40 5.42 24.02
CA ASP A 27 2.80 5.28 24.44
C ASP A 27 3.82 5.84 23.41
N PHE A 28 3.46 6.92 22.71
CA PHE A 28 4.36 7.58 21.78
C PHE A 28 5.38 8.45 22.54
N GLY A 29 6.62 8.48 22.06
CA GLY A 29 7.69 9.31 22.64
C GLY A 29 7.44 10.81 22.55
N SER A 30 6.62 11.25 21.59
CA SER A 30 6.21 12.64 21.43
C SER A 30 4.93 12.79 20.59
N PRO A 31 4.25 13.95 20.67
CA PRO A 31 3.19 14.35 19.72
C PRO A 31 3.61 14.25 18.24
N SER A 32 4.86 14.58 17.92
CA SER A 32 5.39 14.51 16.57
C SER A 32 5.50 13.07 16.07
N ASP A 33 5.85 12.12 16.95
CA ASP A 33 5.91 10.69 16.60
C ASP A 33 4.53 10.14 16.30
N PHE A 34 3.51 10.56 17.06
CA PHE A 34 2.12 10.22 16.78
C PHE A 34 1.65 10.79 15.44
N ILE A 35 1.90 12.07 15.16
CA ILE A 35 1.53 12.66 13.86
C ILE A 35 2.26 11.93 12.72
N ALA A 36 3.55 11.62 12.89
CA ALA A 36 4.33 10.91 11.88
C ALA A 36 3.81 9.48 11.63
N SER A 37 3.35 8.77 12.67
CA SER A 37 2.78 7.44 12.52
C SER A 37 1.47 7.47 11.73
N VAL A 38 0.55 8.37 12.09
CA VAL A 38 -0.73 8.56 11.38
C VAL A 38 -0.50 8.95 9.92
N LEU A 39 0.44 9.87 9.66
CA LEU A 39 0.77 10.28 8.29
C LEU A 39 1.42 9.14 7.49
N ARG A 40 2.24 8.30 8.14
CA ARG A 40 2.85 7.14 7.48
C ARG A 40 1.80 6.12 7.07
N GLU A 41 0.89 5.75 7.98
CA GLU A 41 -0.21 4.84 7.68
C GLU A 41 -1.04 5.35 6.49
N ARG A 42 -1.46 6.62 6.54
CA ARG A 42 -2.21 7.24 5.44
C ARG A 42 -1.43 7.29 4.13
N PHE A 43 -0.11 7.49 4.18
CA PHE A 43 0.75 7.49 3.01
C PHE A 43 0.86 6.09 2.40
N ASP A 44 1.06 5.08 3.23
CA ASP A 44 1.20 3.69 2.81
C ASP A 44 -0.11 3.16 2.21
N ASP A 45 -1.25 3.49 2.81
CA ASP A 45 -2.59 3.18 2.28
C ASP A 45 -2.79 3.82 0.91
N GLN A 46 -2.54 5.13 0.78
CA GLN A 46 -2.68 5.82 -0.51
C GLN A 46 -1.76 5.24 -1.59
N LYS A 47 -0.57 4.81 -1.20
CA LYS A 47 0.37 4.15 -2.11
C LYS A 47 -0.17 2.80 -2.55
N ALA A 48 -0.73 2.00 -1.64
CA ALA A 48 -1.36 0.72 -1.94
C ALA A 48 -2.58 0.89 -2.87
N TYR A 49 -3.45 1.86 -2.60
CA TYR A 49 -4.60 2.17 -3.45
C TYR A 49 -4.18 2.56 -4.87
N LYS A 50 -3.19 3.44 -5.02
CA LYS A 50 -2.69 3.85 -6.35
C LYS A 50 -2.07 2.69 -7.12
N GLU A 51 -1.37 1.79 -6.42
CA GLU A 51 -0.81 0.60 -7.06
C GLU A 51 -1.93 -0.36 -7.49
N LEU A 52 -2.94 -0.57 -6.65
CA LEU A 52 -4.11 -1.39 -6.99
C LEU A 52 -4.85 -0.82 -8.21
N GLU A 53 -5.13 0.48 -8.22
CA GLU A 53 -5.77 1.17 -9.34
C GLU A 53 -4.98 0.97 -10.64
N LYS A 54 -3.66 1.10 -10.59
CA LYS A 54 -2.78 0.86 -11.74
C LYS A 54 -2.84 -0.59 -12.23
N GLN A 55 -2.84 -1.56 -11.33
CA GLN A 55 -2.92 -2.99 -11.71
C GLN A 55 -4.28 -3.34 -12.31
N LEU A 56 -5.36 -2.76 -11.76
CA LEU A 56 -6.71 -2.91 -12.31
C LEU A 56 -6.79 -2.31 -13.72
N GLN A 57 -6.30 -1.08 -13.91
CA GLN A 57 -6.30 -0.45 -15.23
C GLN A 57 -5.52 -1.26 -16.25
N ARG A 58 -4.35 -1.80 -15.87
CA ARG A 58 -3.59 -2.69 -16.74
C ARG A 58 -4.41 -3.93 -17.15
N GLY A 59 -5.13 -4.55 -16.22
CA GLY A 59 -5.99 -5.69 -16.51
C GLY A 59 -7.14 -5.34 -17.45
N LEU A 60 -7.76 -4.16 -17.29
CA LEU A 60 -8.78 -3.66 -18.20
C LEU A 60 -8.20 -3.41 -19.60
N ASP A 61 -7.03 -2.80 -19.70
CA ASP A 61 -6.35 -2.57 -20.98
C ASP A 61 -5.96 -3.90 -21.68
N ASP A 62 -5.64 -4.94 -20.91
CA ASP A 62 -5.38 -6.29 -21.41
C ASP A 62 -6.68 -6.93 -21.94
N LEU A 63 -7.80 -6.77 -21.23
CA LEU A 63 -9.13 -7.24 -21.68
C LEU A 63 -9.57 -6.55 -22.97
N ASP A 64 -9.48 -5.21 -23.04
CA ASP A 64 -9.88 -4.43 -24.21
C ASP A 64 -9.04 -4.75 -25.45
N ALA A 65 -7.76 -5.09 -25.25
CA ALA A 65 -6.87 -5.50 -26.32
C ALA A 65 -6.97 -7.00 -26.67
N GLY A 66 -7.86 -7.76 -26.02
CA GLY A 66 -8.01 -9.19 -26.22
C GLY A 66 -6.80 -10.02 -25.75
N ARG A 67 -5.93 -9.46 -24.89
CA ARG A 67 -4.79 -10.16 -24.27
C ARG A 67 -5.28 -11.02 -23.10
N VAL A 68 -6.18 -11.94 -23.40
CA VAL A 68 -6.77 -12.89 -22.47
C VAL A 68 -6.24 -14.29 -22.72
N ARG A 69 -6.23 -15.12 -21.68
CA ARG A 69 -5.84 -16.53 -21.77
C ARG A 69 -6.76 -17.37 -20.87
N SER A 70 -6.98 -18.62 -21.24
CA SER A 70 -7.74 -19.54 -20.39
C SER A 70 -6.97 -19.84 -19.10
N ILE A 71 -7.69 -20.21 -18.04
CA ILE A 71 -7.07 -20.55 -16.77
C ILE A 71 -6.15 -21.77 -16.91
N ASP A 72 -6.58 -22.78 -17.68
CA ASP A 72 -5.82 -24.01 -17.92
C ASP A 72 -4.51 -23.71 -18.64
N ASP A 73 -4.56 -22.91 -19.73
CA ASP A 73 -3.35 -22.49 -20.43
C ASP A 73 -2.42 -21.73 -19.46
N ALA A 74 -2.97 -20.85 -18.61
CA ALA A 74 -2.19 -20.04 -17.67
C ALA A 74 -1.36 -20.92 -16.73
N PHE A 75 -2.01 -21.92 -16.13
CA PHE A 75 -1.33 -22.85 -15.24
C PHE A 75 -0.35 -23.73 -15.98
N ASP A 76 -0.69 -24.23 -17.17
CA ASP A 76 0.23 -25.04 -17.99
C ASP A 76 1.55 -24.31 -18.26
N ALA A 77 1.49 -23.02 -18.61
CA ALA A 77 2.72 -22.23 -18.82
C ALA A 77 3.55 -22.07 -17.54
N VAL A 78 2.90 -21.86 -16.39
CA VAL A 78 3.60 -21.74 -15.10
C VAL A 78 4.24 -23.08 -14.71
N TYR A 79 3.55 -24.19 -14.91
CA TYR A 79 4.10 -25.54 -14.67
C TYR A 79 5.32 -25.81 -15.54
N VAL A 80 5.27 -25.43 -16.82
CA VAL A 80 6.41 -25.53 -17.74
C VAL A 80 7.58 -24.66 -17.28
N GLU A 81 7.33 -23.40 -16.91
CA GLU A 81 8.37 -22.46 -16.46
C GLU A 81 9.06 -22.96 -15.18
N LEU A 82 8.30 -23.57 -14.28
CA LEU A 82 8.80 -24.11 -13.00
C LEU A 82 9.34 -25.55 -13.12
N ALA A 83 9.37 -26.15 -14.32
CA ALA A 83 9.76 -27.54 -14.57
C ALA A 83 8.99 -28.57 -13.71
N LEU A 84 7.73 -28.27 -13.40
CA LEU A 84 6.85 -29.11 -12.60
C LEU A 84 5.94 -29.93 -13.53
N LYS A 85 5.62 -31.18 -13.14
CA LYS A 85 4.62 -31.99 -13.86
C LYS A 85 3.22 -31.47 -13.54
N HIS A 86 2.48 -31.04 -14.55
CA HIS A 86 1.06 -30.74 -14.43
C HIS A 86 0.31 -32.00 -13.97
N ARG A 87 -0.36 -31.95 -12.81
CA ARG A 87 -1.28 -33.02 -12.38
C ARG A 87 -2.61 -32.79 -13.09
N ALA A 88 -2.73 -33.29 -14.32
CA ALA A 88 -4.03 -33.42 -14.95
C ALA A 88 -4.92 -34.33 -14.08
N GLY A 89 -6.07 -33.81 -13.66
CA GLY A 89 -7.17 -34.59 -13.07
C GLY A 89 -8.17 -34.96 -14.14
#